data_AF-A0A6A4RUU8-F1
#
_entry.id   AF-A0A6A4RUU8-F1
#
_cell.length_a   1.000
_cell.length_b   1.000
_cell.length_c   1.000
_cell.angle_alpha   90.00
_cell.angle_beta   90.00
_cell.angle_gamma   90.00
#
_symmetry.space_group_name_H-M   'P 1'
#
loop_
_entity.id
_entity.type
_entity.pdbx_description
1 polymer ?
#
loop_
_entity_poly.entity_id
_entity_poly.type
_entity_poly.pdbx_seq_one_letter_code
_entity_poly.pdbx_strand_id
1 'polypeptide(L)'
;VYNVRYSMNINGAVREGSVEIDSDNNLERFKTGSGAEEAVEIHDFGIGITGIRFFGGDKCYIKSQIKANLPHMGAHNKESLMFDQ
;
A
#
# COMPACT_ATOMS: atom_id res chain seq x y z
N VAL A 1 -2.23 -3.70 12.28
CA VAL A 1 -1.37 -3.30 11.13
C VAL A 1 -0.33 -4.37 10.82
N TYR A 2 -0.40 -4.94 9.61
CA TYR A 2 0.60 -5.84 9.02
C TYR A 2 1.49 -5.03 8.06
N ASN A 3 2.82 -5.13 8.19
CA ASN A 3 3.77 -4.36 7.37
C ASN A 3 4.75 -5.30 6.68
N VAL A 4 4.91 -5.12 5.37
CA VAL A 4 5.88 -5.86 4.55
C VAL A 4 6.68 -4.88 3.73
N ARG A 5 8.01 -5.10 3.68
CA ARG A 5 8.92 -4.41 2.77
C ARG A 5 9.19 -5.28 1.56
N TYR A 6 9.30 -4.66 0.40
CA TYR A 6 9.59 -5.35 -0.85
C TYR A 6 10.43 -4.48 -1.77
N SER A 7 11.20 -5.12 -2.63
CA SER A 7 11.97 -4.48 -3.69
C SER A 7 11.31 -4.72 -5.04
N MET A 8 11.19 -3.71 -5.89
CA MET A 8 10.67 -3.81 -7.25
C MET A 8 11.73 -3.31 -8.26
N ASN A 9 11.77 -3.88 -9.46
CA ASN A 9 12.58 -3.36 -10.55
C ASN A 9 11.70 -2.57 -11.52
N ILE A 10 11.92 -1.25 -11.60
CA ILE A 10 11.23 -0.37 -12.55
C ILE A 10 12.29 0.17 -13.53
N ASN A 11 12.12 -0.14 -14.82
CA ASN A 11 13.00 0.33 -15.89
C ASN A 11 14.49 0.05 -15.64
N GLY A 12 14.82 -1.10 -15.04
CA GLY A 12 16.20 -1.49 -14.71
C GLY A 12 16.71 -0.96 -13.37
N ALA A 13 15.96 -0.11 -12.67
CA ALA A 13 16.32 0.42 -11.37
C ALA A 13 15.56 -0.30 -10.25
N VAL A 14 16.30 -0.85 -9.28
CA VAL A 14 15.71 -1.42 -8.06
C VAL A 14 15.21 -0.27 -7.18
N ARG A 15 13.96 -0.38 -6.73
CA ARG A 15 13.30 0.56 -5.84
C ARG A 15 12.69 -0.21 -4.67
N GLU A 16 12.89 0.32 -3.47
CA GLU A 16 12.27 -0.21 -2.26
C GLU A 16 10.87 0.35 -2.08
N GLY A 17 9.99 -0.48 -1.54
CA GLY A 17 8.63 -0.12 -1.17
C GLY A 17 8.16 -0.87 0.07
N SER A 18 6.99 -0.46 0.55
CA SER A 18 6.34 -1.08 1.69
C SER A 18 4.83 -1.07 1.52
N VAL A 19 4.19 -2.13 2.01
CA VAL A 19 2.75 -2.22 2.15
C VAL A 19 2.40 -2.31 3.63
N GLU A 20 1.46 -1.48 4.05
CA GLU A 20 0.82 -1.56 5.36
C GLU A 20 -0.65 -1.92 5.17
N ILE A 21 -1.09 -3.00 5.80
CA ILE A 21 -2.49 -3.44 5.80
C ILE A 21 -3.02 -3.26 7.21
N ASP A 22 -3.94 -2.33 7.37
CA ASP A 22 -4.65 -2.06 8.60
C ASP A 22 -6.09 -2.56 8.50
N SER A 23 -6.27 -3.87 8.73
CA SER A 23 -7.57 -4.53 8.61
C SER A 23 -8.62 -4.00 9.58
N ASP A 24 -8.20 -3.45 10.74
CA ASP A 24 -9.12 -2.91 11.75
C ASP A 24 -9.73 -1.59 11.28
N ASN A 25 -8.98 -0.81 10.50
CA ASN A 25 -9.44 0.43 9.89
C ASN A 25 -9.81 0.27 8.40
N ASN A 26 -9.76 -0.96 7.86
CA ASN A 26 -10.08 -1.27 6.48
C ASN A 26 -9.26 -0.44 5.45
N LEU A 27 -7.97 -0.26 5.76
CA LEU A 27 -7.03 0.58 5.03
C LEU A 27 -5.84 -0.24 4.51
N GLU A 28 -5.41 0.05 3.28
CA GLU A 28 -4.09 -0.34 2.78
C GLU A 28 -3.28 0.91 2.41
N ARG A 29 -1.98 0.89 2.69
CA ARG A 29 -1.05 1.96 2.32
C ARG A 29 0.16 1.36 1.63
N PHE A 30 0.38 1.80 0.40
CA PHE A 30 1.56 1.50 -0.39
C PHE A 30 2.47 2.72 -0.39
N LYS A 31 3.76 2.47 -0.19
CA LYS A 31 4.81 3.49 -0.30
C LYS A 31 5.92 2.96 -1.19
N THR A 32 6.42 3.83 -2.05
CA THR A 32 7.59 3.54 -2.89
C THR A 32 8.53 4.72 -2.85
N GLY A 33 9.83 4.47 -2.78
CA GLY A 33 10.84 5.52 -2.63
C GLY A 33 10.93 6.08 -1.21
N SER A 34 11.63 7.20 -1.04
CA SER A 34 11.82 7.84 0.26
C SER A 34 12.10 9.34 0.12
N GLY A 35 11.81 10.10 1.19
CA GLY A 35 12.06 11.55 1.21
C GLY A 35 11.31 12.27 0.10
N ALA A 36 12.04 13.06 -0.70
CA ALA A 36 11.47 13.84 -1.81
C ALA A 36 10.97 12.97 -2.99
N GLU A 37 11.41 11.70 -3.05
CA GLU A 37 10.99 10.74 -4.08
C GLU A 37 9.88 9.78 -3.57
N GLU A 38 9.30 10.03 -2.39
CA GLU A 38 8.23 9.18 -1.86
C GLU A 38 6.94 9.36 -2.68
N ALA A 39 6.42 8.25 -3.20
CA ALA A 39 5.05 8.13 -3.67
C ALA A 39 4.24 7.33 -2.64
N VAL A 40 3.00 7.75 -2.41
CA VAL A 40 2.08 7.12 -1.45
C VAL A 40 0.74 6.87 -2.09
N GLU A 41 0.23 5.66 -1.96
CA GLU A 41 -1.12 5.29 -2.36
C GLU A 41 -1.86 4.69 -1.14
N ILE A 42 -3.07 5.17 -0.87
CA ILE A 42 -3.89 4.77 0.27
C ILE A 42 -5.24 4.31 -0.25
N HIS A 43 -5.65 3.11 0.10
CA HIS A 43 -6.93 2.52 -0.25
C HIS A 43 -7.78 2.49 1.03
N ASP A 44 -8.83 3.30 1.10
CA ASP A 44 -9.82 3.25 2.18
C ASP A 44 -11.07 2.52 1.66
N PHE A 45 -11.17 1.24 2.02
CA PHE A 45 -12.27 0.40 1.58
C PHE A 45 -13.56 0.66 2.37
N GLY A 46 -13.48 1.27 3.55
CA GLY A 46 -14.64 1.59 4.38
C GLY A 46 -15.48 2.71 3.75
N ILE A 47 -14.82 3.78 3.31
CA ILE A 47 -15.49 4.90 2.64
C ILE A 47 -15.51 4.76 1.11
N GLY A 48 -14.70 3.87 0.54
CA GLY A 48 -14.67 3.61 -0.91
C GLY A 48 -13.89 4.68 -1.67
N ILE A 49 -12.74 5.10 -1.13
CA ILE A 49 -11.88 6.11 -1.76
C ILE A 49 -10.43 5.62 -1.83
N THR A 50 -9.77 5.89 -2.95
CA THR A 50 -8.30 5.79 -3.07
C THR A 50 -7.70 7.19 -3.12
N GLY A 51 -6.66 7.43 -2.33
CA GLY A 51 -5.81 8.61 -2.42
C GLY A 51 -4.43 8.25 -2.97
N ILE A 52 -3.92 9.02 -3.94
CA ILE A 52 -2.61 8.80 -4.56
C ILE A 52 -1.83 10.10 -4.57
N ARG A 53 -0.59 10.07 -4.08
CA ARG A 53 0.40 11.14 -4.22
C ARG A 53 1.62 10.58 -4.93
N PHE A 54 1.92 11.12 -6.10
CA PHE A 54 3.13 10.75 -6.85
C PHE A 54 4.35 11.51 -6.33
N PHE A 55 5.53 10.91 -6.51
CA PHE A 55 6.80 11.57 -6.23
C PHE A 55 6.93 12.86 -7.06
N GLY A 56 7.50 13.91 -6.47
CA GLY A 56 7.61 15.23 -7.12
C GLY A 56 6.27 15.92 -7.42
N GLY A 57 5.14 15.36 -6.99
CA GLY A 57 3.83 15.97 -7.15
C GLY A 57 3.42 16.84 -5.96
N ASP A 58 2.87 18.02 -6.26
CA ASP A 58 2.31 18.94 -5.26
C ASP A 58 0.84 18.66 -4.92
N LYS A 59 0.24 17.67 -5.61
CA LYS A 59 -1.18 17.35 -5.50
C LYS A 59 -1.39 15.89 -5.13
N CYS A 60 -2.44 15.65 -4.36
CA CYS A 60 -3.00 14.33 -4.15
C CYS A 60 -4.19 14.14 -5.10
N TYR A 61 -4.27 12.97 -5.72
CA TYR A 61 -5.38 12.54 -6.56
C TYR A 61 -6.30 11.68 -5.72
N ILE A 62 -7.61 11.91 -5.87
CA ILE A 62 -8.63 11.16 -5.17
C ILE A 62 -9.53 10.50 -6.22
N LYS A 63 -9.74 9.19 -6.11
CA LYS A 63 -10.70 8.47 -6.93
C LYS A 63 -11.64 7.65 -6.05
N SER A 64 -12.87 7.45 -6.51
CA SER A 64 -13.75 6.45 -5.92
C SER A 64 -13.21 5.05 -6.19
N GLN A 65 -13.37 4.15 -5.22
CA GLN A 65 -13.15 2.72 -5.36
C GLN A 65 -14.35 1.94 -4.80
N ILE A 66 -14.44 0.67 -5.15
CA ILE A 66 -15.49 -0.21 -4.62
C ILE A 66 -15.25 -0.39 -3.13
N LYS A 67 -16.31 -0.21 -2.32
CA LYS A 67 -16.25 -0.55 -0.90
C LYS A 67 -16.08 -2.05 -0.74
N ALA A 68 -15.17 -2.45 0.11
CA ALA A 68 -14.89 -3.86 0.41
C ALA A 68 -14.52 -3.97 1.88
N ASN A 69 -14.32 -5.20 2.36
CA ASN A 69 -13.73 -5.44 3.67
C ASN A 69 -12.42 -6.20 3.47
N LEU A 70 -11.35 -5.67 4.02
CA LEU A 70 -10.09 -6.39 4.10
C LEU A 70 -10.26 -7.62 4.98
N PRO A 71 -9.57 -8.74 4.66
CA PRO A 71 -9.52 -9.88 5.54
C PRO A 71 -8.89 -9.47 6.87
N HIS A 72 -9.39 -10.04 7.97
CA HIS A 72 -8.80 -9.78 9.28
C HIS A 72 -7.40 -10.37 9.34
N MET A 73 -6.39 -9.51 9.49
CA MET A 73 -4.99 -9.91 9.61
C MET A 73 -4.66 -10.15 11.08
N GLY A 74 -5.03 -11.32 11.60
CA GLY A 74 -4.62 -11.74 12.95
C GLY A 74 -3.10 -11.94 13.05
N ALA A 75 -2.55 -11.99 14.27
CA ALA A 75 -1.12 -12.18 14.54
C ALA A 75 -0.50 -13.46 13.93
N HIS A 76 -1.33 -14.39 13.45
CA HIS A 76 -0.95 -15.68 12.88
C HIS A 76 -0.87 -15.71 11.34
N ASN A 77 -1.26 -14.66 10.62
CA ASN A 77 -1.34 -14.69 9.15
C ASN A 77 -0.02 -14.36 8.41
N LYS A 78 1.14 -14.39 9.12
CA LYS A 78 2.45 -14.11 8.49
C LYS A 78 2.88 -15.17 7.46
N GLU A 79 2.34 -16.39 7.55
CA GLU A 79 2.76 -17.52 6.72
C GLU A 79 2.02 -17.61 5.38
N SER A 80 0.83 -17.00 5.22
CA SER A 80 -0.01 -17.20 4.03
C SER A 80 0.33 -16.28 2.83
N LEU A 81 1.29 -15.36 2.97
CA LEU A 81 1.64 -14.37 1.93
C LEU A 81 3.05 -14.55 1.36
N MET A 82 3.76 -15.62 1.74
CA MET A 82 4.95 -16.00 0.99
C MET A 82 4.48 -16.47 -0.38
N PHE A 83 4.75 -15.68 -1.42
CA PHE A 83 4.60 -16.12 -2.80
C PHE A 83 5.40 -17.42 -2.95
N ASP A 84 4.74 -18.50 -3.40
CA ASP A 84 5.40 -19.75 -3.75
C ASP A 84 6.57 -19.45 -4.72
N GLN A 85 7.71 -20.03 -4.38
CA GLN A 85 9.03 -19.83 -5.00
C GLN A 85 9.10 -20.30 -6.45
#